data_AF-A0A975A422-F1
#
_entry.id   AF-A0A975A422-F1
#
_cell.length_a   1.000
_cell.length_b   1.000
_cell.length_c   1.000
_cell.angle_alpha   90.00
_cell.angle_beta   90.00
_cell.angle_gamma   90.00
#
_symmetry.space_group_name_H-M   'P 1'
#
loop_
_entity.id
_entity.type
_entity.pdbx_description
1 polymer ?
#
loop_
_entity_poly.entity_id
_entity_poly.type
_entity_poly.pdbx_seq_one_letter_code
_entity_poly.pdbx_strand_id
1 'polypeptide(L)'
;MDRSNPRPGLRRWVAVNTATGERSMWKEAWLSIHHDGSTTLAAAVGGHRMTSDGYFEGSQVQSTAIECGIADLMALIRATAEATDNDEYNVRVGIEWAGEQPLTILTTDSSGFTYDGVSTPMHRYTPVETTVNAVEPALDYYWLVHDLAQDCVNQGGISNVRMIQPPERNNQQ
;
A
#
# COMPACT_ATOMS: atom_id res chain seq x y z
N MET A 1 -1.65 31.24 -6.59
CA MET A 1 -1.30 30.86 -5.21
C MET A 1 -0.39 31.92 -4.64
N ASP A 2 -0.79 32.55 -3.55
CA ASP A 2 0.07 33.46 -2.78
C ASP A 2 1.13 32.62 -2.04
N ARG A 3 2.40 32.82 -2.41
CA ARG A 3 3.55 32.08 -1.87
C ARG A 3 4.08 32.65 -0.55
N SER A 4 3.47 33.72 -0.04
CA SER A 4 4.01 34.51 1.08
C SER A 4 3.26 34.35 2.42
N ASN A 5 2.18 33.57 2.46
CA ASN A 5 1.39 33.33 3.66
C ASN A 5 1.28 31.83 3.99
N PRO A 6 2.34 31.20 4.53
CA PRO A 6 2.28 29.80 4.91
C PRO A 6 1.36 29.65 6.13
N ARG A 7 0.14 29.15 5.90
CA ARG A 7 -0.81 28.80 6.97
C ARG A 7 -0.15 27.78 7.92
N PRO A 8 0.09 28.14 9.19
CA PRO A 8 0.61 27.18 10.17
C PRO A 8 -0.29 25.94 10.22
N GLY A 9 0.31 24.74 10.20
CA GLY A 9 -0.40 23.46 10.19
C GLY A 9 -0.70 22.85 8.82
N LEU A 10 -0.58 23.58 7.71
CA LEU A 10 -0.80 23.03 6.34
C LEU A 10 0.49 22.81 5.54
N ARG A 11 1.64 22.93 6.21
CA ARG A 11 2.93 22.65 5.57
C ARG A 11 3.07 21.15 5.39
N ARG A 12 3.38 20.74 4.16
CA ARG A 12 3.69 19.36 3.81
C ARG A 12 4.74 19.32 2.73
N TRP A 13 5.56 18.27 2.75
CA TRP A 13 6.43 17.90 1.65
C TRP A 13 5.69 16.88 0.79
N VAL A 14 5.75 17.04 -0.52
CA VAL A 14 5.08 16.15 -1.48
C VAL A 14 6.11 15.60 -2.45
N ALA A 15 6.24 14.29 -2.53
CA ALA A 15 6.89 13.62 -3.65
C ALA A 15 5.86 13.54 -4.80
N VAL A 16 6.15 14.27 -5.88
CA VAL A 16 5.21 14.47 -6.98
C VAL A 16 5.25 13.27 -7.92
N ASN A 17 4.07 12.82 -8.38
CA ASN A 17 3.94 11.81 -9.42
C ASN A 17 4.74 12.19 -10.68
N THR A 18 5.55 11.26 -11.17
CA THR A 18 6.32 11.41 -12.42
C THR A 18 5.68 10.68 -13.61
N ALA A 19 4.64 9.88 -13.37
CA ALA A 19 3.89 9.14 -14.37
C ALA A 19 2.82 10.02 -15.03
N THR A 20 3.23 10.95 -15.88
CA THR A 20 2.32 11.92 -16.52
C THR A 20 1.76 11.48 -17.87
N GLY A 21 2.20 10.33 -18.41
CA GLY A 21 1.72 9.81 -19.69
C GLY A 21 0.64 8.74 -19.52
N GLU A 22 -0.27 8.63 -20.49
CA GLU A 22 -1.35 7.62 -20.50
C GLU A 22 -0.83 6.19 -20.29
N ARG A 23 0.26 5.82 -20.97
CA ARG A 23 0.87 4.47 -20.85
C ARG A 23 1.57 4.20 -19.51
N SER A 24 1.71 5.23 -18.68
CA SER A 24 2.34 5.16 -17.36
C SER A 24 1.35 5.35 -16.22
N MET A 25 0.06 5.61 -16.47
CA MET A 25 -0.92 5.90 -15.41
C MET A 25 -0.96 4.83 -14.31
N TRP A 26 -0.74 3.56 -14.64
CA TRP A 26 -0.64 2.47 -13.66
C TRP A 26 0.56 2.59 -12.69
N LYS A 27 1.49 3.51 -12.94
CA LYS A 27 2.65 3.84 -12.08
C LYS A 27 2.44 5.12 -11.28
N GLU A 28 1.25 5.70 -11.35
CA GLU A 28 0.93 6.93 -10.66
C GLU A 28 1.03 6.74 -9.14
N ALA A 29 1.81 7.59 -8.49
CA ALA A 29 1.97 7.58 -7.04
C ALA A 29 2.25 8.99 -6.51
N TRP A 30 1.68 9.30 -5.35
CA TRP A 30 1.96 10.49 -4.58
C TRP A 30 2.21 10.13 -3.14
N LEU A 31 3.18 10.83 -2.57
CA LEU A 31 3.55 10.69 -1.18
C LEU A 31 3.58 12.06 -0.54
N SER A 32 3.05 12.19 0.67
CA SER A 32 3.18 13.41 1.44
C SER A 32 3.54 13.16 2.90
N ILE A 33 4.42 14.01 3.43
CA ILE A 33 4.75 14.10 4.85
C ILE A 33 4.25 15.45 5.33
N HIS A 34 3.38 15.45 6.32
CA HIS A 34 2.81 16.65 6.93
C HIS A 34 3.73 17.14 8.06
N HIS A 35 3.63 18.42 8.39
CA HIS A 35 4.45 19.03 9.43
C HIS A 35 4.28 18.39 10.82
N ASP A 36 3.13 17.77 11.09
CA ASP A 36 2.86 17.02 12.33
C ASP A 36 3.39 15.58 12.30
N GLY A 37 4.07 15.19 11.22
CA GLY A 37 4.58 13.84 11.00
C GLY A 37 3.54 12.86 10.43
N SER A 38 2.31 13.31 10.11
CA SER A 38 1.35 12.48 9.39
C SER A 38 1.84 12.17 7.97
N THR A 39 1.71 10.92 7.56
CA THR A 39 2.17 10.45 6.25
C THR A 39 1.00 9.97 5.39
N THR A 40 1.07 10.18 4.08
CA THR A 40 0.07 9.67 3.14
C THR A 40 0.77 9.11 1.90
N LEU A 41 0.33 7.95 1.45
CA LEU A 41 0.66 7.35 0.16
C LEU A 41 -0.63 7.12 -0.62
N ALA A 42 -0.68 7.55 -1.86
CA ALA A 42 -1.74 7.20 -2.81
C ALA A 42 -1.06 6.70 -4.08
N ALA A 43 -1.39 5.48 -4.52
CA ALA A 43 -0.80 4.87 -5.70
C ALA A 43 -1.84 4.12 -6.53
N ALA A 44 -1.63 4.07 -7.84
CA ALA A 44 -2.35 3.17 -8.71
C ALA A 44 -1.94 1.72 -8.41
N VAL A 45 -2.92 0.87 -8.12
CA VAL A 45 -2.72 -0.57 -7.81
C VAL A 45 -3.44 -1.49 -8.79
N GLY A 46 -4.32 -0.94 -9.64
CA GLY A 46 -5.03 -1.65 -10.70
C GLY A 46 -4.53 -1.26 -12.10
N GLY A 47 -4.97 -1.98 -13.12
CA GLY A 47 -4.60 -1.66 -14.51
C GLY A 47 -3.12 -1.88 -14.85
N HIS A 48 -2.42 -2.66 -14.02
CA HIS A 48 -1.00 -2.93 -14.22
C HIS A 48 -0.75 -3.66 -15.55
N ARG A 49 0.45 -3.44 -16.08
CA ARG A 49 0.90 -4.16 -17.27
C ARG A 49 1.01 -5.66 -16.98
N MET A 50 0.36 -6.48 -17.79
CA MET A 50 0.40 -7.95 -17.72
C MET A 50 1.46 -8.52 -18.66
N THR A 51 1.51 -8.04 -19.90
CA THR A 51 2.47 -8.48 -20.93
C THR A 51 3.03 -7.28 -21.70
N SER A 52 3.81 -7.50 -22.77
CA SER A 52 4.31 -6.40 -23.60
C SER A 52 3.18 -5.51 -24.14
N ASP A 53 2.04 -6.11 -24.47
CA ASP A 53 0.93 -5.43 -25.16
C ASP A 53 -0.41 -5.53 -24.41
N GLY A 54 -0.42 -6.21 -23.26
CA GLY A 54 -1.61 -6.42 -22.42
C GLY A 54 -1.50 -5.75 -21.06
N TYR A 55 -2.62 -5.20 -20.59
CA TYR A 55 -2.80 -4.63 -19.27
C TYR A 55 -3.97 -5.33 -18.59
N PHE A 56 -3.92 -5.44 -17.28
CA PHE A 56 -5.09 -5.78 -16.48
C PHE A 56 -6.16 -4.70 -16.63
N GLU A 57 -7.41 -5.05 -16.31
CA GLU A 57 -8.46 -4.04 -16.15
C GLU A 57 -8.19 -3.18 -14.91
N GLY A 58 -8.78 -1.98 -14.85
CA GLY A 58 -8.66 -1.12 -13.68
C GLY A 58 -9.20 -1.75 -12.38
N SER A 59 -10.22 -2.61 -12.51
CA SER A 59 -10.83 -3.40 -11.44
C SER A 59 -9.97 -4.58 -10.97
N GLN A 60 -8.92 -4.92 -11.71
CA GLN A 60 -8.05 -6.05 -11.42
C GLN A 60 -6.77 -5.57 -10.75
N VAL A 61 -6.61 -5.95 -9.48
CA VAL A 61 -5.50 -5.53 -8.63
C VAL A 61 -4.67 -6.76 -8.28
N GLN A 62 -3.37 -6.74 -8.54
CA GLN A 62 -2.51 -7.84 -8.11
C GLN A 62 -2.23 -7.73 -6.61
N SER A 63 -2.27 -8.86 -5.87
CA SER A 63 -1.98 -8.87 -4.43
C SER A 63 -0.59 -8.27 -4.15
N THR A 64 0.38 -8.54 -5.01
CA THR A 64 1.74 -7.99 -4.88
C THR A 64 1.80 -6.47 -5.03
N ALA A 65 0.88 -5.85 -5.78
CA ALA A 65 0.82 -4.39 -5.86
C ALA A 65 0.33 -3.77 -4.54
N ILE A 66 -0.62 -4.42 -3.87
CA ILE A 66 -1.07 -4.05 -2.51
C ILE A 66 0.07 -4.23 -1.51
N GLU A 67 0.76 -5.37 -1.56
CA GLU A 67 1.90 -5.65 -0.68
C GLU A 67 3.02 -4.61 -0.85
N CYS A 68 3.39 -4.25 -2.08
CA CYS A 68 4.37 -3.20 -2.34
C CYS A 68 3.92 -1.85 -1.79
N GLY A 69 2.66 -1.46 -2.02
CA GLY A 69 2.12 -0.20 -1.48
C GLY A 69 2.15 -0.15 0.05
N ILE A 70 1.88 -1.28 0.71
CA ILE A 70 1.94 -1.38 2.18
C ILE A 70 3.38 -1.32 2.68
N ALA A 71 4.31 -2.03 2.02
CA ALA A 71 5.72 -1.94 2.36
C ALA A 71 6.26 -0.50 2.21
N ASP A 72 5.91 0.19 1.13
CA ASP A 72 6.30 1.58 0.89
C ASP A 72 5.70 2.55 1.92
N LEU A 73 4.41 2.40 2.26
CA LEU A 73 3.75 3.21 3.28
C LEU A 73 4.38 2.99 4.66
N MET A 74 4.62 1.74 5.05
CA MET A 74 5.21 1.41 6.35
C MET A 74 6.67 1.87 6.42
N ALA A 75 7.46 1.72 5.35
CA ALA A 75 8.80 2.28 5.27
C ALA A 75 8.80 3.81 5.43
N LEU A 76 7.84 4.50 4.80
CA LEU A 76 7.66 5.94 4.96
C LEU A 76 7.29 6.34 6.39
N ILE A 77 6.36 5.62 7.02
CA ILE A 77 5.96 5.86 8.42
C ILE A 77 7.18 5.76 9.32
N ARG A 78 7.96 4.69 9.21
CA ARG A 78 9.15 4.49 10.04
C ARG A 78 10.23 5.56 9.81
N ALA A 79 10.51 5.89 8.55
CA ALA A 79 11.47 6.94 8.23
C ALA A 79 11.01 8.33 8.73
N THR A 80 9.70 8.58 8.74
CA THR A 80 9.14 9.84 9.26
C THR A 80 9.21 9.87 10.78
N ALA A 81 8.84 8.78 11.45
CA ALA A 81 8.94 8.60 12.89
C ALA A 81 10.35 8.92 13.42
N GLU A 82 11.37 8.34 12.77
CA GLU A 82 12.78 8.60 13.08
C GLU A 82 13.18 10.07 12.94
N ALA A 83 12.54 10.83 12.04
CA ALA A 83 12.83 12.23 11.78
C ALA A 83 12.00 13.20 12.64
N THR A 84 10.83 12.80 13.13
CA THR A 84 9.88 13.66 13.85
C THR A 84 9.70 13.31 15.32
N ASP A 85 10.33 12.24 15.82
CA ASP A 85 10.17 11.74 17.20
C ASP A 85 8.72 11.32 17.51
N ASN A 86 8.03 10.80 16.49
CA ASN A 86 6.68 10.24 16.62
C ASN A 86 6.78 8.71 16.73
N ASP A 87 6.21 8.12 17.78
CA ASP A 87 6.31 6.68 18.00
C ASP A 87 5.11 5.90 17.47
N GLU A 88 3.89 6.41 17.66
CA GLU A 88 2.65 5.68 17.36
C GLU A 88 1.86 6.32 16.21
N TYR A 89 1.38 5.48 15.30
CA TYR A 89 0.60 5.88 14.13
C TYR A 89 -0.71 5.10 14.08
N ASN A 90 -1.82 5.80 13.84
CA ASN A 90 -3.06 5.18 13.38
C ASN A 90 -3.02 5.08 11.86
N VAL A 91 -2.86 3.87 11.35
CA VAL A 91 -2.70 3.56 9.93
C VAL A 91 -4.04 3.11 9.36
N ARG A 92 -4.43 3.69 8.22
CA ARG A 92 -5.61 3.30 7.44
C ARG A 92 -5.22 3.03 6.00
N VAL A 93 -5.54 1.84 5.50
CA VAL A 93 -5.28 1.42 4.12
C VAL A 93 -6.61 1.15 3.43
N GLY A 94 -6.77 1.66 2.21
CA GLY A 94 -7.99 1.46 1.41
C GLY A 94 -7.69 1.43 -0.07
N ILE A 95 -8.62 0.84 -0.84
CA ILE A 95 -8.60 0.86 -2.30
C ILE A 95 -9.87 1.57 -2.77
N GLU A 96 -9.69 2.68 -3.47
CA GLU A 96 -10.79 3.41 -4.09
C GLU A 96 -11.00 2.90 -5.51
N TRP A 97 -12.23 2.51 -5.82
CA TRP A 97 -12.62 2.04 -7.14
C TRP A 97 -14.00 2.61 -7.50
N ALA A 98 -14.09 3.26 -8.65
CA ALA A 98 -15.29 3.96 -9.11
C ALA A 98 -15.87 3.37 -10.42
N GLY A 99 -15.31 2.27 -10.93
CA GLY A 99 -15.84 1.60 -12.11
C GLY A 99 -17.04 0.71 -11.79
N GLU A 100 -17.72 0.26 -12.85
CA GLU A 100 -18.94 -0.54 -12.73
C GLU A 100 -18.66 -2.01 -12.37
N GLN A 101 -17.53 -2.55 -12.83
CA GLN A 101 -17.12 -3.92 -12.53
C GLN A 101 -16.74 -4.07 -11.06
N PRO A 102 -17.01 -5.22 -10.41
CA PRO A 102 -16.44 -5.52 -9.10
C PRO A 102 -14.91 -5.46 -9.13
N LEU A 103 -14.32 -4.94 -8.05
CA LEU A 103 -12.89 -5.02 -7.77
C LEU A 103 -12.53 -6.49 -7.47
N THR A 104 -11.46 -6.98 -8.08
CA THR A 104 -10.95 -8.33 -7.86
C THR A 104 -9.45 -8.27 -7.54
N ILE A 105 -9.08 -8.81 -6.39
CA ILE A 105 -7.66 -8.99 -6.03
C ILE A 105 -7.18 -10.32 -6.59
N LEU A 106 -6.21 -10.27 -7.50
CA LEU A 106 -5.63 -11.40 -8.19
C LEU A 106 -4.38 -11.87 -7.45
N THR A 107 -4.15 -13.17 -7.42
CA THR A 107 -2.89 -13.75 -6.96
C THR A 107 -2.20 -14.48 -8.11
N THR A 108 -1.21 -15.31 -7.79
CA THR A 108 -0.40 -16.03 -8.75
C THR A 108 -0.43 -17.52 -8.41
N ASP A 109 -0.40 -18.44 -9.36
CA ASP A 109 -0.31 -19.88 -9.05
C ASP A 109 1.12 -20.28 -8.64
N SER A 110 1.34 -21.57 -8.40
CA SER A 110 2.67 -22.11 -8.09
C SER A 110 3.67 -22.01 -9.25
N SER A 111 3.19 -21.77 -10.46
CA SER A 111 3.99 -21.58 -11.67
C SER A 111 4.26 -20.11 -11.98
N GLY A 112 3.75 -19.18 -11.16
CA GLY A 112 3.93 -17.74 -11.31
C GLY A 112 2.92 -17.07 -12.26
N PHE A 113 1.91 -17.78 -12.75
CA PHE A 113 0.87 -17.20 -13.61
C PHE A 113 -0.25 -16.58 -12.79
N THR A 114 -0.89 -15.54 -13.32
CA THR A 114 -2.05 -14.92 -12.66
C THR A 114 -3.15 -15.95 -12.40
N TYR A 115 -3.69 -15.93 -11.19
CA TYR A 115 -4.70 -16.87 -10.71
C TYR A 115 -5.76 -16.13 -9.88
N ASP A 116 -7.02 -16.36 -10.22
CA ASP A 116 -8.19 -15.72 -9.63
C ASP A 116 -9.18 -16.72 -9.00
N GLY A 117 -8.89 -18.02 -9.02
CA GLY A 117 -9.83 -19.06 -8.57
C GLY A 117 -10.14 -19.05 -7.07
N VAL A 118 -9.43 -18.25 -6.28
CA VAL A 118 -9.71 -17.99 -4.85
C VAL A 118 -10.16 -16.55 -4.58
N SER A 119 -10.20 -15.72 -5.62
CA SER A 119 -10.53 -14.31 -5.50
C SER A 119 -12.02 -14.13 -5.23
N THR A 120 -12.35 -13.25 -4.31
CA THR A 120 -13.72 -12.83 -4.02
C THR A 120 -13.97 -11.45 -4.63
N PRO A 121 -14.87 -11.31 -5.62
CA PRO A 121 -15.23 -10.01 -6.20
C PRO A 121 -15.89 -9.10 -5.17
N MET A 122 -15.49 -7.82 -5.14
CA MET A 122 -15.98 -6.83 -4.18
C MET A 122 -16.45 -5.57 -4.88
N HIS A 123 -17.65 -5.07 -4.59
CA HIS A 123 -18.09 -3.76 -5.10
C HIS A 123 -17.43 -2.60 -4.37
N ARG A 124 -16.98 -2.82 -3.12
CA ARG A 124 -16.33 -1.81 -2.30
C ARG A 124 -15.31 -2.47 -1.40
N TYR A 125 -14.12 -1.89 -1.36
CA TYR A 125 -13.09 -2.26 -0.39
C TYR A 125 -13.40 -1.64 0.96
N THR A 126 -13.35 -2.41 2.04
CA THR A 126 -13.49 -1.87 3.40
C THR A 126 -12.11 -1.46 3.88
N PRO A 127 -11.87 -0.21 4.30
CA PRO A 127 -10.54 0.17 4.75
C PRO A 127 -10.09 -0.65 5.95
N VAL A 128 -8.83 -1.10 5.92
CA VAL A 128 -8.17 -1.79 7.04
C VAL A 128 -7.52 -0.72 7.91
N GLU A 129 -7.73 -0.82 9.22
CA GLU A 129 -7.19 0.11 10.21
C GLU A 129 -6.40 -0.66 11.26
N THR A 130 -5.25 -0.12 11.63
CA THR A 130 -4.42 -0.67 12.70
C THR A 130 -3.60 0.42 13.37
N THR A 131 -3.18 0.19 14.60
CA THR A 131 -2.25 1.06 15.32
C THR A 131 -0.85 0.44 15.25
N VAL A 132 0.12 1.24 14.83
CA VAL A 132 1.50 0.83 14.60
C VAL A 132 2.42 1.62 15.50
N ASN A 133 3.25 0.92 16.26
CA ASN A 133 4.43 1.51 16.89
C ASN A 133 5.60 1.47 15.89
N ALA A 134 6.03 2.65 15.42
CA ALA A 134 7.06 2.82 14.41
C ALA A 134 8.48 2.59 14.94
N VAL A 135 8.68 2.64 16.26
CA VAL A 135 9.98 2.43 16.90
C VAL A 135 10.21 0.99 17.37
N GLU A 136 9.29 0.07 17.02
CA GLU A 136 9.47 -1.36 17.29
C GLU A 136 10.79 -1.91 16.70
N PRO A 137 11.37 -2.94 17.33
CA PRO A 137 12.52 -3.64 16.79
C PRO A 137 12.28 -4.06 15.34
N ALA A 138 13.34 -4.08 14.52
CA ALA A 138 13.20 -4.25 13.08
C ALA A 138 12.42 -5.50 12.66
N LEU A 139 12.59 -6.62 13.38
CA LEU A 139 11.87 -7.86 13.12
C LEU A 139 10.38 -7.75 13.47
N ASP A 140 10.05 -7.16 14.62
CA ASP A 140 8.66 -7.00 15.05
C ASP A 140 7.92 -6.03 14.11
N TYR A 141 8.58 -4.93 13.71
CA TYR A 141 8.04 -4.03 12.70
C TYR A 141 7.81 -4.73 11.36
N TYR A 142 8.73 -5.61 10.94
CA TYR A 142 8.57 -6.37 9.69
C TYR A 142 7.36 -7.32 9.75
N TRP A 143 7.11 -7.95 10.91
CA TRP A 143 5.88 -8.71 11.14
C TRP A 143 4.62 -7.83 11.11
N LEU A 144 4.65 -6.62 11.67
CA LEU A 144 3.52 -5.68 11.55
C LEU A 144 3.21 -5.33 10.09
N VAL A 145 4.24 -5.13 9.26
CA VAL A 145 4.06 -4.89 7.81
C VAL A 145 3.44 -6.12 7.13
N HIS A 146 3.88 -7.33 7.48
CA HIS A 146 3.32 -8.58 6.97
C HIS A 146 1.84 -8.72 7.32
N ASP A 147 1.49 -8.55 8.59
CA ASP A 147 0.15 -8.79 9.09
C ASP A 147 -0.84 -7.77 8.49
N LEU A 148 -0.46 -6.49 8.42
CA LEU A 148 -1.26 -5.48 7.73
C LEU A 148 -1.47 -5.82 6.24
N ALA A 149 -0.42 -6.30 5.56
CA ALA A 149 -0.54 -6.73 4.18
C ALA A 149 -1.47 -7.93 4.03
N GLN A 150 -1.39 -8.89 4.94
CA GLN A 150 -2.24 -10.07 4.96
C GLN A 150 -3.71 -9.66 5.14
N ASP A 151 -4.01 -8.81 6.12
CA ASP A 151 -5.36 -8.29 6.34
C ASP A 151 -5.91 -7.57 5.11
N CYS A 152 -5.06 -6.82 4.41
CA CYS A 152 -5.48 -6.10 3.21
C CYS A 152 -5.84 -7.02 2.04
N VAL A 153 -5.06 -8.08 1.80
CA VAL A 153 -5.31 -9.03 0.70
C VAL A 153 -6.39 -10.06 1.03
N ASN A 154 -6.57 -10.38 2.32
CA ASN A 154 -7.61 -11.28 2.83
C ASN A 154 -9.02 -10.83 2.44
N GLN A 155 -9.28 -9.52 2.33
CA GLN A 155 -10.58 -9.02 1.89
C GLN A 155 -10.95 -9.49 0.48
N GLY A 156 -9.97 -9.65 -0.40
CA GLY A 156 -10.16 -10.19 -1.74
C GLY A 156 -10.15 -11.71 -1.82
N GLY A 157 -10.18 -12.44 -0.70
CA GLY A 157 -10.11 -13.90 -0.64
C GLY A 157 -8.69 -14.48 -0.74
N ILE A 158 -7.65 -13.65 -0.72
CA ILE A 158 -6.25 -14.09 -0.83
C ILE A 158 -5.66 -14.25 0.56
N SER A 159 -5.17 -15.44 0.91
CA SER A 159 -4.64 -15.72 2.25
C SER A 159 -3.12 -15.62 2.38
N ASN A 160 -2.39 -15.58 1.26
CA ASN A 160 -0.94 -15.67 1.24
C ASN A 160 -0.31 -14.36 0.76
N VAL A 161 0.43 -13.71 1.67
CA VAL A 161 1.39 -12.65 1.36
C VAL A 161 2.63 -13.30 0.74
N ARG A 162 3.26 -12.66 -0.25
CA ARG A 162 4.36 -13.24 -1.04
C ARG A 162 5.64 -12.42 -1.01
N MET A 163 5.52 -11.11 -0.99
CA MET A 163 6.63 -10.16 -1.09
C MET A 163 7.21 -9.83 0.28
N ILE A 164 6.34 -9.74 1.28
CA ILE A 164 6.70 -9.43 2.66
C ILE A 164 6.76 -10.77 3.38
N GLN A 165 7.97 -11.29 3.63
CA GLN A 165 8.19 -12.60 4.26
C GLN A 165 9.21 -12.44 5.39
N PRO A 166 8.76 -12.07 6.60
CA PRO A 166 9.62 -11.96 7.75
C PRO A 166 10.20 -13.34 8.13
N PRO A 167 11.44 -13.41 8.62
CA PRO A 167 11.97 -14.66 9.16
C PRO A 167 11.16 -15.06 10.39
N GLU A 168 11.14 -16.37 10.67
CA GLU A 168 10.55 -16.88 11.91
C GLU A 168 11.13 -16.13 13.11
N ARG A 169 10.26 -15.79 14.06
CA ARG A 169 10.72 -15.25 15.34
C ARG A 169 11.49 -16.38 16.00
N ASN A 170 12.81 -16.28 16.04
CA ASN A 170 13.63 -17.20 16.80
C ASN A 170 13.11 -17.14 18.24
N ASN A 171 12.44 -18.20 18.69
CA ASN A 171 12.08 -18.38 20.09
C ASN A 171 13.38 -18.61 20.87
N GLN A 172 14.14 -17.54 21.11
CA GLN A 172 15.18 -17.53 22.13
C GLN A 172 14.48 -17.36 23.48
N GLN A 173 14.10 -18.50 24.06
CA GLN A 173 13.88 -18.63 25.50
C GLN A 173 15.24 -18.65 26.21
#